data_AF-A0A0G1YAA7-F1
#
_entry.id   AF-A0A0G1YAA7-F1
#
_cell.length_a   1.000
_cell.length_b   1.000
_cell.length_c   1.000
_cell.angle_alpha   90.00
_cell.angle_beta   90.00
_cell.angle_gamma   90.00
#
_symmetry.space_group_name_H-M   'P 1'
#
loop_
_entity.id
_entity.type
_entity.pdbx_description
1 polymer ?
#
loop_
_entity_poly.entity_id
_entity_poly.type
_entity_poly.pdbx_seq_one_letter_code
_entity_poly.pdbx_strand_id
1 'polypeptide(L)'
;MGERYNFTDSGWDAEEKLALAQYLLAEMQAFLDGQPEGESLRRGKLLDPHGRDCSYLLGGAEDALIRHRVEDTAETFRQLIADLTEMQVGAANAPLPDEECLS
;
A
#
# COMPACT_ATOMS: atom_id res chain seq x y z
N MET A 1 20.06 -5.08 -1.43
CA MET A 1 18.95 -4.98 -0.46
C MET A 1 17.73 -5.61 -1.12
N GLY A 2 17.09 -6.58 -0.47
CA GLY A 2 15.88 -7.21 -1.01
C GLY A 2 14.67 -6.31 -0.84
N GLU A 3 13.70 -6.45 -1.74
CA GLU A 3 12.38 -5.83 -1.65
C GLU A 3 11.74 -6.24 -0.32
N ARG A 4 11.51 -5.27 0.56
CA ARG A 4 11.07 -5.54 1.94
C ARG A 4 9.57 -5.85 2.02
N TYR A 5 8.79 -5.20 1.17
CA TYR A 5 7.34 -5.33 1.09
C TYR A 5 7.01 -6.01 -0.21
N ASN A 6 6.41 -7.19 -0.08
CA ASN A 6 5.80 -7.90 -1.19
C ASN A 6 4.29 -7.92 -0.97
N PHE A 7 3.57 -6.98 -1.57
CA PHE A 7 2.11 -6.91 -1.44
C PHE A 7 1.38 -8.13 -2.03
N THR A 8 2.07 -8.96 -2.82
CA THR A 8 1.54 -10.23 -3.34
C THR A 8 1.74 -11.42 -2.40
N ASP A 9 2.52 -11.27 -1.32
CA ASP A 9 2.82 -12.36 -0.39
C ASP A 9 1.60 -12.73 0.46
N SER A 10 0.93 -13.84 0.17
CA SER A 10 -0.25 -14.31 0.91
C SER A 10 0.01 -14.58 2.40
N GLY A 11 1.27 -14.75 2.83
CA GLY A 11 1.64 -14.98 4.23
C GLY A 11 1.71 -13.70 5.07
N TRP A 12 1.71 -12.53 4.43
CA TRP A 12 1.71 -11.24 5.13
C TRP A 12 0.29 -10.78 5.43
N ASP A 13 0.06 -10.40 6.69
CA ASP A 13 -1.20 -9.95 7.24
C ASP A 13 -1.88 -8.87 6.38
N ALA A 14 -3.18 -9.05 6.13
CA ALA A 14 -3.95 -8.19 5.23
C ALA A 14 -4.22 -6.80 5.81
N GLU A 15 -4.37 -6.69 7.14
CA GLU A 15 -4.58 -5.42 7.83
C GLU A 15 -3.28 -4.59 7.81
N GLU A 16 -2.14 -5.22 8.11
CA GLU A 16 -0.83 -4.57 8.03
C GLU A 16 -0.50 -4.11 6.60
N LYS A 17 -0.80 -4.93 5.59
CA LYS A 17 -0.67 -4.55 4.18
C LYS A 17 -1.53 -3.34 3.85
N LEU A 18 -2.80 -3.37 4.25
CA LEU A 18 -3.74 -2.29 3.96
C LEU A 18 -3.27 -0.99 4.60
N ALA A 19 -2.90 -1.03 5.88
CA ALA A 19 -2.40 0.14 6.61
C ALA A 19 -1.15 0.74 5.96
N LEU A 20 -0.19 -0.10 5.55
CA LEU A 20 1.00 0.37 4.85
C LEU A 20 0.66 0.95 3.47
N ALA A 21 -0.20 0.28 2.70
CA ALA A 21 -0.61 0.76 1.38
C ALA A 21 -1.30 2.12 1.45
N GLN A 22 -2.19 2.30 2.42
CA GLN A 22 -2.87 3.58 2.67
C GLN A 22 -1.89 4.69 3.05
N TYR A 23 -0.92 4.40 3.92
CA TYR A 23 0.11 5.36 4.28
C TYR A 23 0.93 5.81 3.07
N LEU A 24 1.45 4.85 2.29
CA LEU A 24 2.26 5.14 1.11
C LEU A 24 1.47 5.91 0.05
N LEU A 25 0.19 5.57 -0.13
CA LEU A 25 -0.69 6.33 -1.03
C LEU A 25 -0.89 7.78 -0.55
N ALA A 26 -1.08 8.00 0.74
CA ALA A 26 -1.24 9.34 1.30
C ALA A 26 0.03 10.20 1.08
N GLU A 27 1.22 9.64 1.29
CA GLU A 27 2.50 10.31 0.98
C GLU A 27 2.59 10.68 -0.52
N MET A 28 2.26 9.75 -1.41
CA MET A 28 2.25 9.98 -2.86
C MET A 28 1.26 11.08 -3.25
N GLN A 29 0.03 11.06 -2.72
CA GLN A 29 -0.97 12.09 -2.98
C GLN A 29 -0.52 13.47 -2.47
N ALA A 30 0.00 13.54 -1.24
CA ALA A 30 0.51 14.78 -0.67
C ALA A 30 1.65 15.37 -1.51
N PHE A 31 2.55 14.53 -2.06
CA PHE A 31 3.57 14.98 -3.00
C PHE A 31 2.97 15.52 -4.30
N LEU A 32 2.00 14.81 -4.90
CA LEU A 32 1.36 15.20 -6.14
C LEU A 32 0.57 16.52 -6.00
N ASP A 33 -0.06 16.73 -4.86
CA ASP A 33 -0.87 17.90 -4.53
C ASP A 33 -0.04 19.09 -4.02
N GLY A 34 1.27 18.90 -3.81
CA GLY A 34 2.14 19.97 -3.29
C GLY A 34 1.88 20.28 -1.81
N GLN A 35 1.40 19.31 -1.03
CA GLN A 35 1.19 19.39 0.41
C GLN A 35 2.46 19.05 1.21
N PRO A 36 2.64 19.61 2.43
CA PRO A 36 3.84 19.42 3.23
C PRO A 36 4.06 17.95 3.65
N GLU A 37 3.02 17.15 3.77
CA GLU A 37 3.08 15.74 4.18
C GLU A 37 3.82 14.84 3.18
N GLY A 38 3.98 15.25 1.92
CA GLY A 38 4.79 14.52 0.92
C GLY A 38 6.29 14.81 1.01
N GLU A 39 6.79 15.25 2.17
CA GLU A 39 8.18 15.71 2.34
C GLU A 39 9.20 14.62 1.98
N SER A 40 8.90 13.36 2.29
CA SER A 40 9.78 12.23 1.98
C SER A 40 10.10 12.20 0.48
N LEU A 41 9.06 12.20 -0.36
CA LEU A 41 9.14 12.18 -1.82
C LEU A 41 9.77 13.45 -2.37
N ARG A 42 9.52 14.62 -1.77
CA ARG A 42 10.21 15.87 -2.13
C ARG A 42 11.72 15.79 -1.93
N ARG A 43 12.15 15.01 -0.94
CA ARG A 43 13.56 14.73 -0.65
C ARG A 43 14.12 13.56 -1.49
N GLY A 44 13.33 13.06 -2.44
CA GLY A 44 13.73 12.02 -3.38
C GLY A 44 13.61 10.59 -2.84
N LYS A 45 12.87 10.36 -1.74
CA LYS A 45 12.69 9.02 -1.17
C LYS A 45 11.26 8.74 -0.77
N LEU A 46 10.73 7.59 -1.13
CA LEU A 46 9.50 7.10 -0.51
C LEU A 46 9.87 6.39 0.79
N LEU A 47 9.36 6.87 1.93
CA LEU A 47 9.63 6.27 3.24
C LEU A 47 8.34 5.67 3.80
N ASP A 48 8.46 4.60 4.57
CA ASP A 48 7.35 4.06 5.36
C ASP A 48 7.24 4.77 6.73
N PRO A 49 6.23 4.43 7.57
CA PRO A 49 6.05 5.04 8.89
C PRO A 49 7.25 4.88 9.85
N HIS A 50 8.13 3.92 9.57
CA HIS A 50 9.32 3.66 10.37
C HIS A 50 10.60 4.27 9.76
N GLY A 51 10.47 5.08 8.71
CA GLY A 51 11.58 5.72 8.01
C GLY A 51 12.38 4.78 7.11
N ARG A 52 11.81 3.63 6.71
CA ARG A 52 12.47 2.64 5.85
C ARG A 52 12.23 2.97 4.38
N ASP A 53 13.29 2.82 3.58
CA ASP A 53 13.27 3.15 2.15
C ASP A 53 12.37 2.19 1.36
N CYS A 54 11.38 2.77 0.69
CA CYS A 54 10.36 2.12 -0.12
C CYS A 54 10.44 2.56 -1.59
N SER A 55 11.48 3.29 -1.99
CA SER A 55 11.58 3.88 -3.33
C SER A 55 11.61 2.84 -4.46
N TYR A 56 11.96 1.59 -4.14
CA TYR A 56 11.87 0.47 -5.09
C TYR A 56 10.44 0.20 -5.60
N LEU A 57 9.40 0.55 -4.80
CA LEU A 57 8.00 0.40 -5.20
C LEU A 57 7.60 1.35 -6.35
N LEU A 58 8.40 2.38 -6.61
CA LEU A 58 8.17 3.35 -7.69
C LEU A 58 8.74 2.89 -9.04
N GLY A 59 9.16 1.62 -9.16
CA GLY A 59 9.52 1.00 -10.44
C GLY A 59 10.96 1.22 -10.92
N GLY A 60 11.92 1.52 -10.04
CA GLY A 60 13.35 1.39 -10.39
C GLY A 60 14.31 2.37 -9.71
N ALA A 61 15.45 1.81 -9.31
CA ALA A 61 16.44 2.29 -8.33
C ALA A 61 17.41 3.41 -8.77
N GLU A 62 17.02 4.28 -9.69
CA GLU A 62 17.87 5.40 -10.10
C GLU A 62 17.50 6.67 -9.33
N ASP A 63 18.51 7.39 -8.85
CA ASP A 63 18.52 8.50 -7.87
C ASP A 63 17.52 9.67 -8.06
N ALA A 64 16.61 9.61 -9.04
CA ALA A 64 15.59 10.61 -9.30
C ALA A 64 14.17 10.01 -9.31
N LEU A 65 13.36 10.40 -8.33
CA LEU A 65 11.92 10.18 -8.38
C LEU A 65 11.29 11.07 -9.45
N ILE A 66 10.66 10.47 -10.44
CA ILE A 66 9.93 11.17 -11.50
C ILE A 66 8.47 11.25 -11.10
N ARG A 67 7.85 12.43 -11.17
CA ARG A 67 6.43 12.65 -10.84
C ARG A 67 5.50 11.62 -11.49
N HIS A 68 5.69 11.33 -12.78
CA HIS A 68 4.88 10.36 -13.51
C HIS A 68 4.92 8.94 -12.87
N ARG A 69 6.09 8.50 -12.39
CA ARG A 69 6.20 7.21 -11.67
C ARG A 69 5.42 7.21 -10.37
N VAL A 70 5.40 8.35 -9.67
CA VAL A 70 4.59 8.53 -8.46
C VAL A 70 3.10 8.48 -8.81
N GLU A 71 2.68 9.08 -9.92
CA GLU A 71 1.29 9.03 -10.41
C GLU A 71 0.86 7.58 -10.72
N ASP A 72 1.66 6.85 -11.51
CA ASP A 72 1.38 5.46 -11.88
C ASP A 72 1.34 4.53 -10.66
N THR A 73 2.28 4.71 -9.73
CA THR A 73 2.34 3.92 -8.50
C THR A 73 1.16 4.26 -7.59
N ALA A 74 0.78 5.53 -7.47
CA ALA A 74 -0.39 5.93 -6.70
C ALA A 74 -1.67 5.31 -7.26
N GLU A 75 -1.81 5.20 -8.58
CA GLU A 75 -2.94 4.49 -9.21
C GLU A 75 -2.94 3.00 -8.86
N THR A 76 -1.78 2.34 -8.96
CA THR A 76 -1.61 0.93 -8.58
C THR A 76 -1.99 0.70 -7.12
N PHE A 77 -1.58 1.59 -6.21
CA PHE A 77 -1.91 1.50 -4.79
C PHE A 77 -3.39 1.74 -4.51
N ARG A 78 -4.07 2.61 -5.26
CA ARG A 78 -5.52 2.78 -5.14
C ARG A 78 -6.27 1.48 -5.46
N GLN A 79 -5.89 0.80 -6.54
CA GLN A 79 -6.48 -0.49 -6.89
C GLN A 79 -6.19 -1.55 -5.81
N LEU A 80 -4.94 -1.65 -5.37
CA LEU A 80 -4.55 -2.57 -4.31
C LEU A 80 -5.34 -2.36 -3.01
N ILE A 81 -5.55 -1.10 -2.59
CA ILE A 81 -6.33 -0.77 -1.40
C ILE A 81 -7.79 -1.18 -1.58
N ALA A 82 -8.37 -0.94 -2.77
CA ALA A 82 -9.73 -1.38 -3.06
C ALA A 82 -9.86 -2.90 -2.92
N ASP A 83 -8.97 -3.66 -3.55
CA ASP A 83 -8.96 -5.14 -3.50
C ASP A 83 -8.79 -5.66 -2.06
N LEU A 84 -7.86 -5.09 -1.30
CA LEU A 84 -7.62 -5.45 0.12
C LEU A 84 -8.80 -5.11 1.02
N THR A 85 -9.52 -4.01 0.73
CA THR A 85 -10.70 -3.62 1.50
C THR A 85 -11.88 -4.55 1.20
N GLU A 86 -12.10 -4.88 -0.08
CA GLU A 86 -13.15 -5.82 -0.49
C GLU A 86 -12.93 -7.22 0.10
N MET A 87 -11.69 -7.73 0.10
CA MET A 87 -11.37 -9.02 0.71
C MET A 87 -11.68 -9.05 2.21
N GLN A 88 -11.40 -7.96 2.94
CA GLN A 88 -11.69 -7.88 4.37
C GLN A 88 -13.19 -7.76 4.67
N VAL A 89 -13.92 -6.97 3.89
CA VAL A 89 -15.38 -6.85 4.01
C VAL A 89 -16.08 -8.16 3.63
N GLY A 90 -15.60 -8.85 2.58
CA GLY A 90 -16.11 -10.15 2.15
C GLY A 90 -15.87 -11.25 3.19
N ALA A 91 -14.70 -11.26 3.84
CA ALA A 91 -14.39 -12.18 4.92
C ALA A 91 -15.24 -11.92 6.18
N ALA A 92 -15.52 -10.66 6.50
CA ALA A 92 -16.38 -10.29 7.63
C ALA A 92 -17.87 -10.60 7.42
N ASN A 93 -18.31 -10.73 6.16
CA ASN A 93 -19.69 -11.07 5.78
C ASN A 93 -19.85 -12.53 5.33
N ALA A 94 -18.83 -13.37 5.49
CA ALA A 94 -18.96 -14.79 5.19
C ALA A 94 -20.06 -15.39 6.10
N PRO A 95 -21.06 -16.07 5.54
CA PRO A 95 -22.09 -16.71 6.36
C PRO A 95 -21.38 -17.67 7.32
N LEU A 96 -21.70 -17.54 8.62
CA LEU A 96 -21.30 -18.51 9.61
C LEU A 96 -21.70 -19.89 9.08
N PRO A 97 -20.84 -20.92 9.17
CA PRO A 97 -21.26 -22.27 8.82
C PRO A 97 -22.50 -22.57 9.65
N ASP A 98 -23.61 -22.87 8.98
CA ASP A 98 -24.82 -23.39 9.63
C ASP A 98 -24.36 -24.51 10.56
N GLU A 99 -24.39 -24.26 11.88
CA GLU A 99 -24.31 -25.32 12.85
C GLU A 99 -25.51 -26.21 12.54
N GLU A 100 -25.27 -27.30 11.83
CA GLU A 100 -26.23 -28.37 11.63
C GLU A 100 -26.81 -28.67 13.02
N CYS A 101 -28.07 -28.27 13.18
CA CYS A 101 -28.85 -28.51 14.38
C CYS A 101 -28.86 -30.03 14.56
N LEU A 102 -27.98 -30.53 15.43
CA LEU A 102 -27.87 -31.94 15.74
C LEU A 102 -29.26 -32.44 16.15
N SER A 103 -29.80 -33.31 15.30
CA SER A 103 -31.10 -33.96 15.43
C SER A 103 -31.15 -34.89 16.64
#